data_AF-A0AAU4X8F5-F1
#
_entry.id   AF-A0AAU4X8F5-F1
#
_cell.length_a   1.000
_cell.length_b   1.000
_cell.length_c   1.000
_cell.angle_alpha   90.00
_cell.angle_beta   90.00
_cell.angle_gamma   90.00
#
_symmetry.space_group_name_H-M   'P 1'
#
loop_
_entity.id
_entity.type
_entity.pdbx_description
1 polymer ?
#
loop_
_entity_poly.entity_id
_entity_poly.type
_entity_poly.pdbx_seq_one_letter_code
_entity_poly.pdbx_strand_id
1 'polypeptide(L)'
;MSHSLSDLSDEHCTNDSAPPTVLMDNQALDDFLTAAVTEYQLITPQTPLPCFALLLGNAGRGTLHVERVAFGRNARTSDPAARLEFSETIVPRFGPAYENEHRAWWIDSRDLLKASKEADALGLELLGSIHMHPGTA
;
A
#
# COMPACT_ATOMS: atom_id res chain seq x y z
N MET A 1 46.57 26.28 9.42
CA MET A 1 46.02 25.21 10.28
C MET A 1 44.79 24.69 9.58
N SER A 2 44.85 23.44 9.11
CA SER A 2 43.81 22.79 8.31
C SER A 2 42.71 22.30 9.25
N HIS A 3 41.47 22.75 9.06
CA HIS A 3 40.32 22.19 9.75
C HIS A 3 39.87 20.92 9.00
N SER A 4 40.06 19.77 9.63
CA SER A 4 39.61 18.47 9.15
C SER A 4 38.08 18.38 9.26
N LEU A 5 37.42 18.20 8.13
CA LEU A 5 35.99 17.85 7.99
C LEU A 5 35.80 16.35 8.27
N SER A 6 36.00 15.95 9.52
CA SER A 6 35.83 14.56 9.96
C SER A 6 35.11 14.57 11.30
N ASP A 7 33.76 14.67 11.26
CA ASP A 7 32.86 14.23 12.34
C ASP A 7 31.38 14.40 11.95
N LEU A 8 31.04 14.01 10.72
CA LEU A 8 29.66 13.63 10.39
C LEU A 8 29.69 12.14 10.08
N SER A 9 29.92 11.35 11.13
CA SER A 9 29.66 9.92 11.08
C SER A 9 28.18 9.73 10.79
N ASP A 10 27.90 9.12 9.64
CA ASP A 10 26.65 8.47 9.31
C ASP A 10 26.10 7.76 10.56
N GLU A 11 25.01 8.28 11.14
CA GLU A 11 24.14 7.45 11.96
C GLU A 11 23.51 6.41 11.03
N HIS A 12 24.29 5.35 10.82
CA HIS A 12 23.81 4.09 10.30
C HIS A 12 22.68 3.67 11.24
N CYS A 13 21.43 3.85 10.80
CA CYS A 13 20.26 3.30 11.47
C CYS A 13 20.41 1.78 11.43
N THR A 14 21.17 1.22 12.36
CA THR A 14 21.18 -0.21 12.67
C THR A 14 19.82 -0.51 13.27
N ASN A 15 18.83 -0.74 12.42
CA ASN A 15 17.56 -1.33 12.82
C ASN A 15 17.82 -2.82 13.16
N ASP A 16 18.45 -3.05 14.30
CA ASP A 16 18.54 -4.36 14.98
C ASP A 16 17.22 -4.73 15.68
N SER A 17 16.16 -3.96 15.43
CA SER A 17 14.82 -4.28 15.94
C SER A 17 14.18 -5.33 15.04
N ALA A 18 13.80 -6.47 15.63
CA ALA A 18 13.00 -7.48 14.97
C ALA A 18 11.76 -6.85 14.29
N PRO A 19 11.31 -7.38 13.14
CA PRO A 19 10.13 -6.85 12.46
C PRO A 19 8.92 -6.88 13.42
N PRO A 20 8.04 -5.87 13.36
CA PRO A 20 6.90 -5.83 14.26
C PRO A 20 5.97 -7.01 14.00
N THR A 21 5.35 -7.52 15.07
CA THR A 21 4.23 -8.45 14.96
C THR A 21 3.01 -7.68 14.46
N VAL A 22 2.33 -8.18 13.42
CA VAL A 22 1.07 -7.59 12.95
C VAL A 22 -0.09 -8.38 13.54
N LEU A 23 -0.94 -7.72 14.30
CA LEU A 23 -2.20 -8.25 14.81
C LEU A 23 -3.33 -7.62 14.01
N MET A 24 -4.18 -8.42 13.39
CA MET A 24 -5.31 -7.93 12.60
C MET A 24 -6.61 -8.33 13.26
N ASP A 25 -7.48 -7.36 13.51
CA ASP A 25 -8.82 -7.62 14.00
C ASP A 25 -9.59 -8.47 12.98
N ASN A 26 -10.33 -9.46 13.48
CA ASN A 26 -11.12 -10.35 12.64
C ASN A 26 -12.09 -9.58 11.73
N GLN A 27 -12.72 -8.52 12.25
CA GLN A 27 -13.64 -7.70 11.45
C GLN A 27 -12.92 -6.99 10.29
N ALA A 28 -11.73 -6.43 10.55
CA ALA A 28 -10.95 -5.78 9.50
C ALA A 28 -10.53 -6.78 8.41
N LEU A 29 -10.19 -8.00 8.81
CA LEU A 29 -9.84 -9.08 7.89
C LEU A 29 -11.06 -9.53 7.08
N ASP A 30 -12.21 -9.73 7.74
CA ASP A 30 -13.46 -10.15 7.09
C ASP A 30 -13.96 -9.11 6.09
N ASP A 31 -13.87 -7.81 6.42
CA ASP A 31 -14.22 -6.72 5.51
C ASP A 31 -13.35 -6.75 4.25
N PHE A 32 -12.04 -6.95 4.41
CA PHE A 32 -11.13 -7.08 3.27
C PHE A 32 -11.40 -8.35 2.46
N LEU A 33 -11.55 -9.51 3.10
CA LEU A 33 -11.78 -10.79 2.44
C LEU A 33 -13.10 -10.78 1.67
N THR A 34 -14.15 -10.14 2.19
CA THR A 34 -15.44 -10.00 1.50
C THR A 34 -15.28 -9.27 0.16
N ALA A 35 -14.55 -8.15 0.15
CA ALA A 35 -14.25 -7.41 -1.08
C ALA A 35 -13.33 -8.24 -2.01
N ALA A 36 -12.26 -8.81 -1.47
CA ALA A 36 -11.26 -9.55 -2.23
C ALA A 36 -11.85 -10.78 -2.91
N VAL A 37 -12.68 -11.56 -2.22
CA VAL A 37 -13.34 -12.75 -2.77
C VAL A 37 -14.29 -12.38 -3.91
N THR A 38 -15.00 -11.25 -3.77
CA THR A 38 -15.91 -10.75 -4.83
C THR A 38 -15.12 -10.44 -6.10
N GLU A 39 -14.01 -9.70 -6.00
CA GLU A 39 -13.14 -9.41 -7.14
C GLU A 39 -12.47 -10.68 -7.70
N TYR A 40 -12.01 -11.57 -6.82
CA TYR A 40 -11.34 -12.82 -7.19
C TYR A 40 -12.19 -13.70 -8.08
N GLN A 41 -13.49 -13.81 -7.76
CA GLN A 41 -14.44 -14.61 -8.55
C GLN A 41 -14.66 -14.10 -9.97
N LEU A 42 -14.29 -12.84 -10.24
CA LEU A 42 -14.44 -12.18 -11.53
C LEU A 42 -13.13 -12.17 -12.35
N ILE A 43 -12.00 -12.61 -11.77
CA ILE A 43 -10.71 -12.59 -12.44
C ILE A 43 -10.71 -13.51 -13.66
N THR A 44 -10.16 -12.98 -14.76
CA THR A 44 -9.77 -13.75 -15.94
C THR A 44 -8.32 -13.44 -16.30
N PRO A 45 -7.64 -14.24 -17.15
CA PRO A 45 -6.29 -13.92 -17.61
C PRO A 45 -6.17 -12.53 -18.25
N GLN A 46 -7.24 -12.06 -18.91
CA GLN A 46 -7.29 -10.74 -19.56
C GLN A 46 -7.61 -9.62 -18.55
N THR A 47 -8.33 -9.95 -17.48
CA THR A 47 -8.82 -9.00 -16.49
C THR A 47 -8.39 -9.43 -15.08
N PRO A 48 -7.10 -9.22 -14.70
CA PRO A 48 -6.61 -9.51 -13.36
C PRO A 48 -7.05 -8.41 -12.39
N LEU A 49 -8.32 -8.44 -11.99
CA LEU A 49 -8.94 -7.41 -11.16
C LEU A 49 -8.20 -7.19 -9.83
N PRO A 50 -7.92 -5.94 -9.45
CA PRO A 50 -7.23 -5.62 -8.21
C PRO A 50 -8.22 -5.54 -7.03
N CYS A 51 -7.79 -5.98 -5.85
CA CYS A 51 -8.42 -5.62 -4.59
C CYS A 51 -7.35 -5.20 -3.59
N PHE A 52 -7.42 -3.98 -3.07
CA PHE A 52 -6.45 -3.44 -2.12
C PHE A 52 -7.13 -2.45 -1.16
N ALA A 53 -6.53 -2.29 0.03
CA ALA A 53 -7.00 -1.39 1.05
C ALA A 53 -5.82 -0.85 1.90
N LEU A 54 -6.05 0.28 2.56
CA LEU A 54 -5.18 0.81 3.61
C LEU A 54 -5.45 0.11 4.93
N LEU A 55 -4.43 -0.07 5.75
CA LEU A 55 -4.51 -0.64 7.09
C LEU A 55 -4.48 0.48 8.12
N LEU A 56 -5.52 0.57 8.94
CA LEU A 56 -5.66 1.60 9.98
C LEU A 56 -5.66 0.96 11.36
N GLY A 57 -4.97 1.57 12.32
CA GLY A 57 -4.86 1.00 13.66
C GLY A 57 -3.85 1.72 14.54
N ASN A 58 -3.28 1.02 15.52
CA ASN A 58 -2.32 1.59 16.47
C ASN A 58 -0.92 0.97 16.33
N ALA A 59 0.12 1.82 16.37
CA ALA A 59 1.50 1.37 16.42
C ALA A 59 1.99 1.29 17.87
N GLY A 60 2.36 0.09 18.31
CA GLY A 60 2.96 -0.18 19.62
C GLY A 60 4.44 -0.56 19.52
N ARG A 61 5.07 -0.83 20.67
CA ARG A 61 6.47 -1.28 20.73
C ARG A 61 6.60 -2.69 20.16
N GLY A 62 6.98 -2.80 18.89
CA GLY A 62 7.16 -4.07 18.19
C GLY A 62 5.87 -4.75 17.77
N THR A 63 4.73 -4.06 17.81
CA THR A 63 3.44 -4.58 17.35
C THR A 63 2.70 -3.50 16.55
N LEU A 64 2.08 -3.90 15.44
CA LEU A 64 1.12 -3.10 14.69
C LEU A 64 -0.24 -3.76 14.85
N HIS A 65 -1.18 -3.09 15.51
CA HIS A 65 -2.53 -3.60 15.68
C HIS A 65 -3.44 -2.94 14.66
N VAL A 66 -3.85 -3.70 13.65
CA VAL A 66 -4.78 -3.28 12.59
C VAL A 66 -6.21 -3.50 13.08
N GLU A 67 -6.98 -2.42 13.15
CA GLU A 67 -8.36 -2.41 13.63
C GLU A 67 -9.36 -2.25 12.49
N ARG A 68 -8.94 -1.61 11.38
CA ARG A 68 -9.81 -1.29 10.24
C ARG A 68 -9.06 -1.34 8.92
N VAL A 69 -9.83 -1.51 7.85
CA VAL A 69 -9.37 -1.29 6.48
C VAL A 69 -10.10 -0.11 5.85
N ALA A 70 -9.42 0.64 4.98
CA ALA A 70 -10.04 1.69 4.19
C ALA A 70 -9.76 1.46 2.70
N PHE A 71 -10.83 1.34 1.92
CA PHE A 71 -10.75 1.18 0.47
C PHE A 71 -10.60 2.54 -0.22
N GLY A 72 -9.95 2.53 -1.38
CA GLY A 72 -9.79 3.70 -2.22
C GLY A 72 -9.73 3.30 -3.70
N ARG A 73 -9.80 4.31 -4.58
CA ARG A 73 -9.72 4.10 -6.02
C ARG A 73 -8.28 3.85 -6.44
N ASN A 74 -8.09 3.11 -7.54
CA ASN A 74 -6.79 2.96 -8.16
C ASN A 74 -6.45 4.24 -8.95
N ALA A 75 -5.34 4.89 -8.64
CA ALA A 75 -4.86 6.09 -9.31
C ALA A 75 -4.74 5.90 -10.83
N ARG A 76 -4.46 4.68 -11.32
CA ARG A 76 -4.45 4.40 -12.76
C ARG A 76 -5.81 4.64 -13.44
N THR A 77 -6.90 4.54 -12.69
CA THR A 77 -8.27 4.76 -13.20
C THR A 77 -8.74 6.20 -13.01
N SER A 78 -8.17 6.94 -12.05
CA SER A 78 -8.64 8.28 -11.66
C SER A 78 -7.69 9.42 -12.04
N ASP A 79 -6.41 9.16 -12.24
CA ASP A 79 -5.36 10.17 -12.44
C ASP A 79 -4.65 10.02 -13.79
N PRO A 80 -4.77 11.01 -14.71
CA PRO A 80 -4.01 11.03 -15.96
C PRO A 80 -2.48 11.00 -15.76
N ALA A 81 -1.94 11.60 -14.70
CA ALA A 81 -0.51 11.62 -14.44
C ALA A 81 0.01 10.22 -14.09
N ALA A 82 -0.76 9.45 -13.30
CA ALA A 82 -0.43 8.06 -13.02
C ALA A 82 -0.39 7.23 -14.31
N ARG A 83 -1.37 7.40 -15.22
CA ARG A 83 -1.36 6.69 -16.51
C ARG A 83 -0.14 7.02 -17.36
N LEU A 84 0.23 8.30 -17.39
CA LEU A 84 1.41 8.76 -18.13
C LEU A 84 2.70 8.12 -17.57
N GLU A 85 2.87 8.14 -16.25
CA GLU A 85 4.02 7.52 -15.59
C GLU A 85 4.10 6.02 -15.88
N PHE A 86 2.95 5.34 -15.92
CA PHE A 86 2.93 3.93 -16.30
C PHE A 86 3.44 3.70 -17.72
N SER A 87 2.99 4.50 -18.69
CA SER A 87 3.41 4.35 -20.08
C SER A 87 4.86 4.77 -20.33
N GLU A 88 5.34 5.82 -19.66
CA GLU A 88 6.64 6.42 -19.97
C GLU A 88 7.78 5.90 -19.09
N THR A 89 7.47 5.40 -17.90
CA THR A 89 8.49 5.00 -16.91
C THR A 89 8.32 3.56 -16.45
N ILE A 90 7.13 3.16 -15.98
CA ILE A 90 6.95 1.85 -15.34
C ILE A 90 7.01 0.71 -16.37
N VAL A 91 6.26 0.78 -17.46
CA VAL A 91 6.24 -0.27 -18.50
C VAL A 91 7.63 -0.47 -19.12
N PRO A 92 8.36 0.59 -19.55
CA PRO A 92 9.72 0.41 -20.09
C PRO A 92 10.70 -0.24 -19.10
N ARG A 93 10.54 -0.01 -17.80
CA ARG A 93 11.47 -0.48 -16.76
C ARG A 93 11.14 -1.87 -16.21
N PHE A 94 9.84 -2.17 -16.04
CA PHE A 94 9.37 -3.36 -15.34
C PHE A 94 8.62 -4.35 -16.24
N GLY A 95 8.43 -4.00 -17.53
CA GLY A 95 7.96 -4.90 -18.56
C GLY A 95 6.45 -4.81 -18.88
N PRO A 96 6.02 -5.52 -19.94
CA PRO A 96 4.70 -5.37 -20.56
C PRO A 96 3.53 -5.83 -19.67
N ALA A 97 3.78 -6.58 -18.60
CA ALA A 97 2.73 -6.91 -17.64
C ALA A 97 2.07 -5.64 -17.07
N TYR A 98 2.81 -4.55 -16.93
CA TYR A 98 2.27 -3.28 -16.44
C TYR A 98 1.48 -2.48 -17.49
N GLU A 99 1.42 -2.93 -18.75
CA GLU A 99 0.52 -2.35 -19.76
C GLU A 99 -0.94 -2.63 -19.41
N ASN A 100 -1.24 -3.76 -18.77
CA ASN A 100 -2.59 -4.08 -18.31
C ASN A 100 -2.98 -3.12 -17.17
N GLU A 101 -4.03 -2.32 -17.37
CA GLU A 101 -4.49 -1.29 -16.44
C GLU A 101 -5.00 -1.83 -15.09
N HIS A 102 -5.38 -3.11 -15.04
CA HIS A 102 -5.83 -3.78 -13.83
C HIS A 102 -4.66 -4.24 -12.93
N ARG A 103 -3.43 -4.24 -13.47
CA ARG A 103 -2.21 -4.54 -12.71
C ARG A 103 -1.64 -3.28 -12.06
N ALA A 104 -0.88 -3.50 -11.00
CA ALA A 104 -0.34 -2.48 -10.10
C ALA A 104 -1.40 -1.70 -9.30
N TRP A 105 -1.05 -1.43 -8.04
CA TRP A 105 -1.93 -0.85 -7.05
C TRP A 105 -1.34 0.46 -6.56
N TRP A 106 -1.98 1.56 -6.94
CA TRP A 106 -1.72 2.87 -6.36
C TRP A 106 -3.03 3.45 -5.89
N ILE A 107 -3.10 3.81 -4.62
CA ILE A 107 -4.28 4.47 -4.10
C ILE A 107 -4.32 5.92 -4.59
N ASP A 108 -5.51 6.38 -4.98
CA ASP A 108 -5.75 7.79 -5.31
C ASP A 108 -5.36 8.69 -4.12
N SER A 109 -4.60 9.75 -4.39
CA SER A 109 -4.06 10.63 -3.35
C SER A 109 -5.14 11.34 -2.52
N ARG A 110 -6.33 11.58 -3.10
CA ARG A 110 -7.45 12.19 -2.37
C ARG A 110 -8.09 11.18 -1.43
N ASP A 111 -8.20 9.92 -1.87
CA ASP A 111 -8.73 8.84 -1.05
C ASP A 111 -7.76 8.51 0.10
N LEU A 112 -6.45 8.53 -0.17
CA LEU A 112 -5.42 8.41 0.87
C LEU A 112 -5.50 9.54 1.90
N LEU A 113 -5.57 10.80 1.46
CA LEU A 113 -5.69 11.94 2.37
C LEU A 113 -6.99 11.88 3.20
N LYS A 114 -8.08 11.44 2.58
CA LYS A 114 -9.36 11.24 3.27
C LYS A 114 -9.23 10.16 4.35
N ALA A 115 -8.72 8.98 4.00
CA ALA A 115 -8.54 7.87 4.94
C ALA A 115 -7.61 8.25 6.10
N SER A 116 -6.53 8.98 5.83
CA SER A 116 -5.63 9.49 6.88
C SER A 116 -6.35 10.40 7.86
N LYS A 117 -7.16 11.35 7.37
CA LYS A 117 -7.94 12.25 8.24
C LYS A 117 -9.01 11.52 9.05
N GLU A 118 -9.64 10.52 8.45
CA GLU A 118 -10.62 9.68 9.13
C GLU A 118 -9.97 8.82 10.21
N ALA A 119 -8.77 8.29 9.96
CA ALA A 119 -7.98 7.60 10.97
C ALA A 119 -7.63 8.52 12.14
N ASP A 120 -7.10 9.72 11.86
CA ASP A 120 -6.75 10.71 12.88
C ASP A 120 -7.95 11.07 13.77
N ALA A 121 -9.13 11.25 13.17
CA ALA A 121 -10.37 11.56 13.90
C ALA A 121 -10.84 10.43 14.82
N LEU A 122 -10.39 9.20 14.56
CA LEU A 122 -10.67 8.01 15.37
C LEU A 122 -9.53 7.69 16.34
N GLY A 123 -8.45 8.48 16.35
CA GLY A 123 -7.25 8.19 17.13
C GLY A 123 -6.46 6.99 16.60
N LEU A 124 -6.55 6.72 15.29
CA LEU A 124 -5.82 5.66 14.60
C LEU A 124 -4.76 6.25 13.66
N GLU A 125 -3.78 5.43 13.32
CA GLU A 125 -2.70 5.72 12.39
C GLU A 125 -2.85 4.91 11.09
N LEU A 126 -2.25 5.41 10.01
CA LEU A 126 -2.06 4.65 8.78
C LEU A 126 -0.85 3.72 8.93
N LEU A 127 -1.10 2.42 9.04
CA LEU A 127 -0.06 1.40 9.31
C LEU A 127 0.54 0.78 8.05
N GLY A 128 -0.16 0.88 6.91
CA GLY A 128 0.29 0.31 5.65
C GLY A 128 -0.85 0.00 4.69
N SER A 129 -0.67 -1.04 3.88
CA SER A 129 -1.67 -1.50 2.92
C SER A 129 -1.68 -3.02 2.81
N ILE A 130 -2.81 -3.55 2.36
CA ILE A 130 -3.04 -4.95 2.02
C ILE A 130 -3.58 -5.03 0.59
N HIS A 131 -3.20 -6.06 -0.14
CA HIS A 131 -3.74 -6.33 -1.47
C HIS A 131 -3.87 -7.83 -1.70
N MET A 132 -4.87 -8.18 -2.53
CA MET A 132 -5.02 -9.51 -3.07
C MET A 132 -4.07 -9.64 -4.26
N HIS A 133 -3.24 -10.68 -4.25
CA HIS A 133 -2.46 -11.01 -5.43
C HIS A 133 -3.37 -11.72 -6.44
N PRO A 134 -3.63 -11.15 -7.63
CA PRO A 134 -4.31 -11.89 -8.68
C PRO A 134 -3.39 -13.05 -9.06
N GLY A 135 -3.91 -14.28 -9.06
CA GLY A 135 -3.10 -15.47 -9.33
C GLY A 135 -2.26 -15.35 -10.62
N THR A 136 -1.22 -16.18 -10.74
CA THR A 136 -0.40 -16.23 -11.95
C THR A 136 -1.24 -16.74 -13.12
N ALA A 137 -1.66 -15.85 -14.01
CA ALA A 137 -1.94 -16.18 -15.40
C ALA A 137 -0.69 -15.89 -16.23
#